data_AF-A0A8T4YC54-F1
#
_entry.id   AF-A0A8T4YC54-F1
#
_cell.length_a   1.000
_cell.length_b   1.000
_cell.length_c   1.000
_cell.angle_alpha   90.00
_cell.angle_beta   90.00
_cell.angle_gamma   90.00
#
_symmetry.space_group_name_H-M   'P 1'
#
loop_
_entity.id
_entity.type
_entity.pdbx_description
1 polymer ?
#
loop_
_entity_poly.entity_id
_entity_poly.type
_entity_poly.pdbx_seq_one_letter_code
_entity_poly.pdbx_strand_id
1 'polypeptide(L)'
;MSSIEVNVKIGSIEAAFKGEPDAVLKAFFEWLSKVYPSYEAVSKIVFEPNVDSLIRECSDLLLITDNGVVLKRTDLAAEDSIILSLVGAYLGFRFGKLGKETMTPSELAKTTGKALKTVYNTLASMFKQGKISKLNGEYGLTKDQIAKFTFEILPKIKRSTA
;
A
#
# COMPACT_ATOMS: atom_id res chain seq x y z
N MET A 1 43.47 10.14 21.91
CA MET A 1 42.06 10.58 21.98
C MET A 1 41.27 9.67 21.06
N SER A 2 40.30 8.94 21.63
CA SER A 2 39.60 7.85 20.96
C SER A 2 38.28 8.40 20.43
N SER A 3 38.25 8.85 19.18
CA SER A 3 37.03 9.40 18.61
C SER A 3 36.12 8.29 18.11
N ILE A 4 34.82 8.38 18.44
CA ILE A 4 33.77 7.51 17.92
C ILE A 4 32.85 8.29 16.99
N GLU A 5 32.23 7.56 16.07
CA GLU A 5 31.22 8.08 15.15
C GLU A 5 29.97 7.21 15.23
N VAL A 6 28.81 7.84 15.43
CA VAL A 6 27.50 7.19 15.49
C VAL A 6 26.65 7.76 14.37
N ASN A 7 26.22 6.90 13.45
CA ASN A 7 25.26 7.22 12.41
C ASN A 7 23.93 6.54 12.78
N VAL A 8 22.86 7.33 12.93
CA VAL A 8 21.53 6.84 13.29
C VAL A 8 20.51 7.27 12.26
N LYS A 9 19.57 6.36 11.98
CA LYS A 9 18.45 6.58 11.06
C LYS A 9 17.14 6.16 11.71
N ILE A 10 16.15 7.06 11.69
CA ILE A 10 14.78 6.80 12.14
C ILE A 10 13.84 7.21 11.00
N GLY A 11 13.30 6.22 10.28
CA GLY A 11 12.53 6.46 9.05
C GLY A 11 13.36 7.23 8.01
N SER A 12 12.94 8.45 7.70
CA SER A 12 13.63 9.39 6.79
C SER A 12 14.60 10.34 7.49
N ILE A 13 14.66 10.35 8.83
CA ILE A 13 15.54 11.23 9.59
C ILE A 13 16.89 10.54 9.78
N GLU A 14 17.96 11.22 9.40
CA GLU A 14 19.33 10.75 9.56
C GLU A 14 20.12 11.76 10.40
N ALA A 15 20.98 11.27 11.29
CA ALA A 15 21.89 12.09 12.07
C ALA A 15 23.23 11.37 12.28
N ALA A 16 24.31 12.16 12.32
CA ALA A 16 25.66 11.69 12.55
C ALA A 16 26.27 12.46 13.72
N PHE A 17 26.88 11.74 14.66
CA PHE A 17 27.57 12.28 15.83
C PHE A 17 29.00 11.80 15.82
N LYS A 18 29.97 12.70 15.95
CA LYS A 18 31.40 12.36 15.94
C LYS A 18 32.14 13.13 17.02
N GLY A 19 32.99 12.46 17.79
CA GLY A 19 33.75 13.07 18.87
C GLY A 19 34.22 12.08 19.92
N GLU A 20 34.52 12.57 21.13
CA GLU A 20 34.86 11.72 22.27
C GLU A 20 33.65 10.90 22.75
N PRO A 21 33.85 9.70 23.32
CA PRO A 21 32.77 8.76 23.58
C PRO A 21 31.63 9.33 24.43
N ASP A 22 31.95 9.98 25.55
CA ASP A 22 30.95 10.54 26.46
C ASP A 22 30.15 11.69 25.83
N ALA A 23 30.82 12.51 25.01
CA ALA A 23 30.18 13.63 24.32
C ALA A 23 29.21 13.14 23.23
N VAL A 24 29.63 12.12 22.46
CA VAL A 24 28.80 11.49 21.44
C VAL A 24 27.60 10.79 22.07
N LEU A 25 27.78 10.05 23.16
CA LEU A 25 26.70 9.38 23.85
C LEU A 25 25.66 10.36 24.38
N LYS A 26 26.10 11.44 25.03
CA LYS A 26 25.21 12.49 25.54
C LYS A 26 24.42 13.17 24.42
N ALA A 27 25.10 13.58 23.34
CA ALA A 27 24.47 14.22 22.19
C ALA A 27 23.45 13.30 21.50
N PHE A 28 23.79 12.01 21.36
CA PHE A 28 22.89 11.01 20.82
C PHE A 28 21.62 10.84 21.66
N PHE A 29 21.74 10.69 22.99
CA PHE A 29 20.57 10.54 23.87
C PHE A 29 19.69 11.79 23.93
N GLU A 30 20.28 12.99 23.95
CA GLU A 30 19.54 14.24 23.89
C GLU A 30 18.78 14.40 22.57
N TRP A 31 19.41 14.05 21.45
CA TRP A 31 18.77 14.04 20.14
C TRP A 31 17.63 13.02 20.09
N LEU A 32 17.89 11.78 20.53
CA LEU A 32 16.92 10.70 20.51
C LEU A 32 15.68 11.06 21.34
N SER A 33 15.88 11.62 22.54
CA SER A 33 14.78 12.00 23.43
C SER A 33 13.89 13.11 22.86
N LYS A 34 14.41 13.96 21.97
CA LYS A 34 13.65 15.03 21.31
C LYS A 34 12.96 14.54 20.03
N VAL A 35 13.67 13.75 19.23
CA VAL A 35 13.21 13.34 17.90
C VAL A 35 12.25 12.15 17.98
N TYR A 36 12.52 11.19 18.86
CA TYR A 36 11.75 9.95 18.95
C TYR A 36 10.26 10.17 19.29
N PRO A 37 9.86 10.97 20.29
CA PRO A 37 8.43 11.16 20.60
C PRO A 37 7.65 11.80 19.45
N SER A 38 8.27 12.75 18.76
CA SER A 38 7.67 13.42 17.59
C SER A 38 7.53 12.45 16.42
N TYR A 39 8.58 11.67 16.14
CA TYR A 39 8.53 10.62 15.12
C TYR A 39 7.49 9.55 15.45
N GLU A 40 7.43 9.09 16.70
CA GLU A 40 6.46 8.10 17.16
C GLU A 40 5.02 8.60 16.97
N ALA A 41 4.74 9.86 17.34
CA ALA A 41 3.43 10.47 17.14
C ALA A 41 3.06 10.55 15.64
N VAL A 42 3.99 10.97 14.78
CA VAL A 42 3.79 11.04 13.33
C VAL A 42 3.60 9.65 12.72
N SER A 43 4.39 8.65 13.15
CA SER A 43 4.30 7.26 12.67
C SER A 43 2.95 6.61 12.97
N LYS A 44 2.22 7.09 13.99
CA LYS A 44 0.87 6.61 14.34
C LYS A 44 -0.24 7.17 13.45
N ILE A 45 0.01 8.26 12.72
CA ILE A 45 -1.01 8.94 11.88
C ILE A 45 -0.67 8.91 10.39
N VAL A 46 0.60 8.73 10.03
CA VAL A 46 1.04 8.59 8.64
C VAL A 46 0.88 7.13 8.23
N PHE A 47 0.05 6.87 7.21
CA PHE A 47 -0.10 5.55 6.64
C PHE A 47 0.99 5.27 5.61
N GLU A 48 1.84 4.30 5.91
CA GLU A 48 2.74 3.68 4.95
C GLU A 48 2.31 2.21 4.73
N PRO A 49 1.92 1.82 3.50
CA PRO A 49 1.54 0.44 3.23
C PRO A 49 2.70 -0.53 3.49
N ASN A 50 2.51 -1.45 4.45
CA ASN A 50 3.38 -2.62 4.57
C ASN A 50 2.99 -3.65 3.50
N VAL A 51 3.71 -3.62 2.38
CA VAL A 51 3.44 -4.46 1.20
C VAL A 51 3.47 -5.96 1.57
N ASP A 52 4.42 -6.40 2.40
CA ASP A 52 4.54 -7.81 2.81
C ASP A 52 3.33 -8.27 3.63
N SER A 53 2.88 -7.46 4.57
CA SER A 53 1.67 -7.74 5.36
C SER A 53 0.45 -7.80 4.44
N LEU A 54 0.30 -6.83 3.54
CA LEU A 54 -0.84 -6.75 2.64
C LEU A 54 -0.89 -7.95 1.68
N ILE A 55 0.27 -8.44 1.20
CA ILE A 55 0.36 -9.66 0.40
C ILE A 55 -0.14 -10.88 1.18
N ARG A 56 0.37 -11.09 2.40
CA ARG A 56 -0.05 -12.22 3.24
C ARG A 56 -1.56 -12.20 3.46
N GLU A 57 -2.08 -11.02 3.74
CA GLU A 57 -3.50 -10.83 3.97
C GLU A 57 -4.39 -11.00 2.73
N CYS A 58 -3.88 -10.69 1.54
CA CYS A 58 -4.60 -10.86 0.28
C CYS A 58 -4.43 -12.26 -0.34
N SER A 59 -3.52 -13.09 0.19
CA SER A 59 -3.15 -14.38 -0.41
C SER A 59 -4.33 -15.36 -0.57
N ASP A 60 -5.33 -15.28 0.30
CA ASP A 60 -6.56 -16.08 0.22
C ASP A 60 -7.62 -15.50 -0.72
N LEU A 61 -7.46 -14.25 -1.15
CA LEU A 61 -8.45 -13.50 -1.93
C LEU A 61 -8.08 -13.38 -3.41
N LEU A 62 -6.78 -13.36 -3.73
CA LEU A 62 -6.28 -13.22 -5.09
C LEU A 62 -4.98 -13.98 -5.31
N LEU A 63 -4.64 -14.17 -6.59
CA LEU A 63 -3.36 -14.67 -7.07
C LEU A 63 -2.79 -13.64 -8.05
N ILE A 64 -1.47 -13.52 -8.08
CA ILE A 64 -0.75 -12.71 -9.06
C ILE A 64 0.08 -13.67 -9.90
N THR A 65 -0.17 -13.65 -11.21
CA THR A 65 0.50 -14.49 -12.21
C THR A 65 1.28 -13.62 -13.17
N ASP A 66 2.10 -14.23 -14.03
CA ASP A 66 2.78 -13.51 -15.12
C ASP A 66 1.79 -12.84 -16.10
N ASN A 67 0.55 -13.31 -16.14
CA ASN A 67 -0.50 -12.81 -17.02
C ASN A 67 -1.43 -11.79 -16.34
N GLY A 68 -1.14 -11.40 -15.10
CA GLY A 68 -1.95 -10.46 -14.32
C GLY A 68 -2.59 -11.08 -13.07
N VAL A 69 -3.62 -10.40 -12.58
CA VAL A 69 -4.31 -10.72 -11.32
C VAL A 69 -5.45 -11.70 -11.58
N VAL A 70 -5.65 -12.65 -10.67
CA VAL A 70 -6.78 -13.59 -10.66
C VAL A 70 -7.46 -13.51 -9.30
N LEU A 71 -8.75 -13.22 -9.25
CA LEU A 71 -9.50 -13.23 -7.99
C LEU A 71 -9.94 -14.65 -7.64
N LYS A 72 -9.77 -15.03 -6.38
CA LYS A 72 -10.33 -16.27 -5.82
C LYS A 72 -11.81 -16.10 -5.43
N ARG A 73 -12.24 -14.86 -5.16
CA ARG A 73 -13.62 -14.49 -4.80
C ARG A 73 -14.32 -13.79 -5.97
N THR A 74 -15.41 -14.36 -6.48
CA THR A 74 -16.20 -13.82 -7.61
C THR A 74 -17.58 -13.29 -7.22
N ASP A 75 -17.99 -13.55 -5.98
CA ASP A 75 -19.28 -13.20 -5.38
C ASP A 75 -19.33 -11.75 -4.86
N LEU A 76 -18.19 -11.06 -4.83
CA LEU A 76 -18.09 -9.68 -4.41
C LEU A 76 -18.89 -8.73 -5.34
N ALA A 77 -19.32 -7.60 -4.77
CA ALA A 77 -19.89 -6.50 -5.54
C ALA A 77 -18.87 -5.97 -6.56
N ALA A 78 -19.36 -5.38 -7.66
CA ALA A 78 -18.49 -4.92 -8.75
C ALA A 78 -17.40 -3.95 -8.27
N GLU A 79 -17.73 -3.05 -7.34
CA GLU A 79 -16.77 -2.10 -6.76
C GLU A 79 -15.68 -2.82 -5.96
N ASP A 80 -16.05 -3.71 -5.04
CA ASP A 80 -15.09 -4.47 -4.23
C ASP A 80 -14.20 -5.38 -5.08
N SER A 81 -14.77 -6.03 -6.10
CA SER A 81 -13.98 -6.82 -7.07
C SER A 81 -12.97 -5.96 -7.83
N ILE A 82 -13.35 -4.75 -8.25
CA ILE A 82 -12.46 -3.82 -8.95
C ILE A 82 -11.34 -3.35 -8.01
N ILE A 83 -11.67 -2.98 -6.78
CA ILE A 83 -10.68 -2.58 -5.76
C ILE A 83 -9.69 -3.72 -5.53
N LEU A 84 -10.18 -4.94 -5.29
CA LEU A 84 -9.33 -6.11 -5.05
C LEU A 84 -8.43 -6.43 -6.25
N SER A 85 -8.94 -6.27 -7.47
CA SER A 85 -8.14 -6.44 -8.70
C SER A 85 -7.01 -5.41 -8.79
N LEU A 86 -7.31 -4.14 -8.53
CA LEU A 86 -6.33 -3.06 -8.55
C LEU A 86 -5.33 -3.16 -7.39
N VAL A 87 -5.73 -3.70 -6.23
CA VAL A 87 -4.79 -4.06 -5.15
C VAL A 87 -3.82 -5.11 -5.64
N GLY A 88 -4.30 -6.16 -6.33
CA GLY A 88 -3.45 -7.16 -6.94
C GLY A 88 -2.44 -6.55 -7.93
N ALA A 89 -2.87 -5.58 -8.76
CA ALA A 89 -1.98 -4.89 -9.70
C ALA A 89 -0.94 -4.04 -8.98
N TYR A 90 -1.36 -3.27 -7.97
CA TYR A 90 -0.49 -2.47 -7.11
C TYR A 90 0.58 -3.32 -6.41
N LEU A 91 0.17 -4.42 -5.78
CA LEU A 91 1.08 -5.36 -5.14
C LEU A 91 2.03 -5.96 -6.17
N GLY A 92 1.50 -6.51 -7.27
CA GLY A 92 2.28 -7.15 -8.34
C GLY A 92 3.37 -6.26 -8.92
N PHE A 93 3.08 -4.98 -9.07
CA PHE A 93 4.06 -3.98 -9.49
C PHE A 93 5.13 -3.72 -8.42
N ARG A 94 4.73 -3.54 -7.15
CA ARG A 94 5.65 -3.23 -6.04
C ARG A 94 6.68 -4.33 -5.74
N PHE A 95 6.34 -5.61 -5.96
CA PHE A 95 7.32 -6.70 -5.83
C PHE A 95 7.90 -7.18 -7.18
N GLY A 96 7.66 -6.42 -8.27
CA GLY A 96 8.35 -6.61 -9.56
C GLY A 96 7.83 -7.76 -10.43
N LYS A 97 6.64 -8.31 -10.16
CA LYS A 97 6.04 -9.38 -10.94
C LYS A 97 5.19 -8.87 -12.11
N LEU A 98 4.60 -7.69 -11.97
CA LEU A 98 3.85 -7.01 -13.02
C LEU A 98 4.59 -5.75 -13.47
N GLY A 99 4.48 -5.40 -14.75
CA GLY A 99 5.12 -4.21 -15.32
C GLY A 99 4.42 -2.88 -15.00
N LYS A 100 3.21 -2.92 -14.42
CA LYS A 100 2.39 -1.74 -14.11
C LYS A 100 1.45 -1.97 -12.94
N GLU A 101 1.12 -0.91 -12.21
CA GLU A 101 0.13 -0.90 -11.10
C GLU A 101 -1.29 -0.54 -11.54
N THR A 102 -1.51 -0.40 -12.85
CA THR A 102 -2.78 0.00 -13.45
C THR A 102 -3.40 -1.13 -14.28
N MET A 103 -4.72 -1.06 -14.48
CA MET A 103 -5.47 -2.00 -15.29
C MET A 103 -6.43 -1.26 -16.22
N THR A 104 -6.62 -1.80 -17.42
CA THR A 104 -7.63 -1.38 -18.40
C THR A 104 -9.02 -1.88 -17.97
N PRO A 105 -10.11 -1.27 -18.48
CA PRO A 105 -11.47 -1.78 -18.26
C PRO A 105 -11.67 -3.24 -18.71
N SER A 106 -10.98 -3.66 -19.77
CA SER A 106 -11.04 -5.03 -20.28
C SER A 106 -10.36 -6.03 -19.34
N GLU A 107 -9.16 -5.69 -18.84
CA GLU A 107 -8.46 -6.49 -17.82
C GLU A 107 -9.29 -6.60 -16.54
N LEU A 108 -9.93 -5.50 -16.11
CA LEU A 108 -10.83 -5.49 -14.95
C LEU A 108 -12.08 -6.35 -15.19
N ALA A 109 -12.72 -6.26 -16.35
CA ALA A 109 -13.87 -7.11 -16.68
C ALA A 109 -13.49 -8.60 -16.65
N LYS A 110 -12.33 -8.95 -17.22
CA LYS A 110 -11.79 -10.32 -17.19
C LYS A 110 -11.51 -10.78 -15.76
N THR A 111 -10.86 -9.95 -14.95
CA THR A 111 -10.41 -10.30 -13.60
C THR A 111 -11.58 -10.39 -12.60
N THR A 112 -12.55 -9.48 -12.73
CA THR A 112 -13.74 -9.42 -11.85
C THR A 112 -14.85 -10.37 -12.26
N GLY A 113 -14.83 -10.88 -13.50
CA GLY A 113 -15.93 -11.64 -14.09
C GLY A 113 -17.21 -10.83 -14.33
N LYS A 114 -17.16 -9.50 -14.21
CA LYS A 114 -18.32 -8.61 -14.42
C LYS A 114 -18.40 -8.16 -15.88
N ALA A 115 -19.62 -7.89 -16.33
CA ALA A 115 -19.85 -7.33 -17.67
C ALA A 115 -19.10 -6.01 -17.86
N LEU A 116 -18.53 -5.78 -19.05
CA LEU A 116 -17.73 -4.59 -19.35
C LEU A 116 -18.51 -3.28 -19.12
N LYS A 117 -19.81 -3.25 -19.45
CA LYS A 117 -20.69 -2.10 -19.16
C LYS A 117 -20.77 -1.79 -17.66
N THR A 118 -20.87 -2.82 -16.82
CA THR A 118 -20.89 -2.68 -15.36
C THR A 118 -19.56 -2.10 -14.88
N VAL A 119 -18.44 -2.62 -15.37
CA VAL A 119 -17.10 -2.11 -15.03
C VAL A 119 -16.97 -0.64 -15.39
N TYR A 120 -17.37 -0.22 -16.60
CA TYR A 120 -17.33 1.20 -16.99
C TYR A 120 -18.16 2.10 -16.06
N ASN A 121 -19.38 1.69 -15.74
CA ASN A 121 -20.26 2.45 -14.84
C ASN A 121 -19.65 2.59 -13.45
N THR A 122 -19.13 1.49 -12.90
CA THR A 122 -18.49 1.49 -11.58
C THR A 122 -17.21 2.33 -11.59
N LEU A 123 -16.34 2.20 -12.60
CA LEU A 123 -15.14 3.02 -12.75
C LEU A 123 -15.46 4.51 -12.84
N ALA A 124 -16.49 4.90 -13.60
CA ALA A 124 -16.92 6.29 -13.70
C ALA A 124 -17.36 6.85 -12.34
N SER A 125 -18.09 6.04 -11.55
CA SER A 125 -18.51 6.40 -10.20
C SER A 125 -17.31 6.52 -9.25
N MET A 126 -16.45 5.50 -9.21
CA MET A 126 -15.26 5.46 -8.34
C MET A 126 -14.27 6.60 -8.64
N PHE A 127 -14.10 6.94 -9.92
CA PHE A 127 -13.24 8.05 -10.34
C PHE A 127 -13.79 9.39 -9.83
N LYS A 128 -15.10 9.63 -9.98
CA LYS A 128 -15.76 10.83 -9.41
C LYS A 128 -15.62 10.92 -7.89
N GLN A 129 -15.57 9.77 -7.20
CA GLN A 129 -15.40 9.69 -5.75
C GLN A 129 -13.92 9.78 -5.29
N GLY A 130 -12.96 9.91 -6.22
CA GLY A 130 -11.54 9.99 -5.89
C GLY A 130 -10.91 8.68 -5.38
N LYS A 131 -11.60 7.55 -5.57
CA LYS A 131 -11.12 6.22 -5.14
C LYS A 131 -10.04 5.66 -6.06
N ILE A 132 -10.07 6.07 -7.33
CA ILE A 132 -9.16 5.60 -8.36
C ILE A 132 -8.61 6.76 -9.17
N SER A 133 -7.40 6.59 -9.69
CA SER A 133 -6.79 7.47 -10.68
C SER A 133 -7.01 6.90 -12.09
N LYS A 134 -6.92 7.76 -13.11
CA LYS A 134 -6.98 7.36 -14.51
C LYS A 134 -5.81 7.96 -15.28
N LEU A 135 -5.07 7.13 -16.00
CA LEU A 135 -3.96 7.55 -16.86
C LEU A 135 -4.04 6.75 -18.17
N ASN A 136 -4.09 7.45 -19.31
CA ASN A 136 -4.11 6.84 -20.65
C ASN A 136 -5.17 5.73 -20.84
N GLY A 137 -6.34 5.87 -20.20
CA GLY A 137 -7.42 4.88 -20.29
C GLY A 137 -7.29 3.71 -19.31
N GLU A 138 -6.20 3.63 -18.55
CA GLU A 138 -6.02 2.67 -17.47
C GLU A 138 -6.35 3.30 -16.11
N TYR A 139 -6.64 2.45 -15.14
CA TYR A 139 -7.06 2.83 -13.80
C TYR A 139 -6.14 2.23 -12.74
N GLY A 140 -5.87 3.00 -11.69
CA GLY A 140 -5.07 2.58 -10.54
C GLY A 140 -5.70 3.05 -9.23
N LEU A 141 -5.21 2.56 -8.09
CA LEU A 141 -5.67 3.01 -6.79
C LEU A 141 -5.00 4.32 -6.39
N THR A 142 -5.75 5.19 -5.72
CA THR A 142 -5.16 6.31 -4.98
C THR A 142 -4.56 5.80 -3.66
N LYS A 143 -3.60 6.55 -3.10
CA LYS A 143 -2.98 6.20 -1.80
C LYS A 143 -4.04 6.08 -0.69
N ASP A 144 -4.99 7.01 -0.67
CA ASP A 144 -6.10 7.01 0.28
C ASP A 144 -6.97 5.76 0.14
N GLN A 145 -7.17 5.29 -1.10
CA GLN A 145 -7.94 4.07 -1.33
C GLN A 145 -7.18 2.81 -0.89
N ILE A 146 -5.85 2.79 -0.96
CA ILE A 146 -5.04 1.69 -0.41
C ILE A 146 -5.18 1.66 1.13
N ALA A 147 -5.18 2.83 1.79
CA ALA A 147 -5.42 2.93 3.22
C ALA A 147 -6.81 2.41 3.60
N LYS A 148 -7.86 2.90 2.92
CA LYS A 148 -9.24 2.45 3.12
C LYS A 148 -9.41 0.96 2.85
N PHE A 149 -8.74 0.45 1.81
CA PHE A 149 -8.75 -0.98 1.54
C PHE A 149 -8.21 -1.77 2.74
N THR A 150 -7.04 -1.37 3.25
CA THR A 150 -6.36 -2.04 4.35
C THR A 150 -7.20 -2.04 5.63
N PHE A 151 -7.77 -0.90 6.02
CA PHE A 151 -8.45 -0.76 7.31
C PHE A 151 -9.95 -1.07 7.29
N GLU A 152 -10.63 -0.93 6.15
CA GLU A 152 -12.09 -1.05 6.09
C GLU A 152 -12.57 -2.17 5.18
N ILE A 153 -12.04 -2.26 3.96
CA ILE A 153 -12.60 -3.13 2.91
C ILE A 153 -12.08 -4.56 3.09
N LEU A 154 -10.78 -4.73 3.29
CA LEU A 154 -10.15 -6.03 3.48
C LEU A 154 -10.74 -6.81 4.66
N PRO A 155 -10.95 -6.21 5.85
CA PRO A 155 -11.65 -6.89 6.94
C PRO A 155 -13.10 -7.27 6.60
N LYS A 156 -13.84 -6.43 5.87
CA LYS A 156 -15.21 -6.73 5.43
C LYS A 156 -15.26 -7.91 4.47
N ILE A 157 -14.39 -7.92 3.46
CA ILE A 157 -14.27 -9.02 2.49
C ILE A 157 -13.93 -10.32 3.21
N LYS A 158 -12.98 -10.30 4.16
CA LYS A 158 -12.60 -11.47 4.95
C LYS A 158 -13.72 -12.00 5.84
N ARG A 159 -14.52 -11.12 6.48
CA ARG A 159 -15.65 -11.55 7.33
C ARG A 159 -16.77 -12.22 6.55
N SER A 160 -16.97 -11.86 5.28
CA SER A 160 -17.92 -12.56 4.40
C SER A 160 -17.46 -13.99 4.01
N THR A 161 -16.31 -14.45 4.50
CA THR A 161 -15.74 -15.79 4.25
C THR A 161 -15.91 -16.74 5.43
N ALA A 162 -16.44 -16.25 6.56
CA ALA A 162 -16.65 -17.01 7.80
C ALA A 162 -18.14 -17.32 7.99
#